data_AF-A0A7X7QCF4-F1
#
_entry.id   AF-A0A7X7QCF4-F1
#
_cell.length_a   1.000
_cell.length_b   1.000
_cell.length_c   1.000
_cell.angle_alpha   90.00
_cell.angle_beta   90.00
_cell.angle_gamma   90.00
#
_symmetry.space_group_name_H-M   'P 1'
#
loop_
_entity.id
_entity.type
_entity.pdbx_description
1 polymer ?
#
loop_
_entity_poly.entity_id
_entity_poly.type
_entity_poly.pdbx_seq_one_letter_code
_entity_poly.pdbx_strand_id
1 'polypeptide(L)'
;MDPVVSMFDRMDAWRHLPNYQLERRADLLFSLYIPEALEDKLGVPILPALVPEFPVRIGAIYPDIISDKSYKIDYLGLSASREQPVFVELKTEGLSRRASQDRYLIAAQRIGMSRLIDGVLEIFRATQAKRKYFALLLLLQDIGLLEIPEELSEIMAGETLQGASCASRSVRVLTDGMRMPQIVYIQPQGEQSDVISFRQFSTVVRRHPDQVSQRFSQSLQEWASIQAGDGTLIESRTSP
;
A
#
# COMPACT_ATOMS: atom_id res chain seq x y z
N MET A 1 -30.66 12.10 0.67
CA MET A 1 -29.24 12.48 0.77
C MET A 1 -28.44 11.42 0.03
N ASP A 2 -27.51 11.83 -0.82
CA ASP A 2 -26.72 10.88 -1.62
C ASP A 2 -25.80 10.04 -0.71
N PRO A 3 -25.84 8.70 -0.76
CA PRO A 3 -24.99 7.85 0.07
C PRO A 3 -23.49 8.09 -0.10
N VAL A 4 -23.04 8.40 -1.33
CA VAL A 4 -21.62 8.67 -1.63
C VAL A 4 -21.21 9.96 -0.92
N VAL A 5 -21.98 11.03 -1.09
CA VAL A 5 -21.71 12.31 -0.41
C VAL A 5 -21.70 12.13 1.10
N SER A 6 -22.69 11.41 1.64
CA SER A 6 -22.81 11.15 3.08
C SER A 6 -21.61 10.36 3.64
N MET A 7 -21.04 9.44 2.85
CA MET A 7 -19.83 8.69 3.23
C MET A 7 -18.63 9.65 3.40
N PHE A 8 -18.40 10.52 2.42
CA PHE A 8 -17.29 11.48 2.49
C PHE A 8 -17.49 12.53 3.56
N ASP A 9 -18.70 13.04 3.75
CA ASP A 9 -19.00 13.99 4.83
C ASP A 9 -18.69 13.39 6.21
N ARG A 10 -18.96 12.10 6.39
CA ARG A 10 -18.57 11.37 7.61
C ARG A 10 -17.07 11.23 7.73
N MET A 11 -16.34 10.93 6.66
CA MET A 11 -14.87 10.85 6.70
C MET A 11 -14.24 12.21 7.06
N ASP A 12 -14.74 13.29 6.47
CA ASP A 12 -14.31 14.66 6.74
C ASP A 12 -14.58 15.08 8.19
N ALA A 13 -15.74 14.68 8.75
CA ALA A 13 -16.07 15.00 10.13
C ALA A 13 -15.30 14.09 11.12
N TRP A 14 -15.26 12.78 10.87
CA TRP A 14 -14.76 11.79 11.81
C TRP A 14 -13.24 11.79 11.94
N ARG A 15 -12.49 12.29 10.95
CA ARG A 15 -11.03 12.52 11.07
C ARG A 15 -10.63 13.45 12.22
N HIS A 16 -11.58 14.19 12.80
CA HIS A 16 -11.32 15.03 13.98
C HIS A 16 -11.61 14.31 15.31
N LEU A 17 -12.18 13.11 15.28
CA LEU A 17 -12.52 12.37 16.49
C LEU A 17 -11.30 11.62 17.06
N PRO A 18 -11.18 11.52 18.40
CA PRO A 18 -10.13 10.73 19.01
C PRO A 18 -10.13 9.28 18.50
N ASN A 19 -8.94 8.74 18.24
CA ASN A 19 -8.69 7.37 17.78
C ASN A 19 -9.32 6.99 16.42
N TYR A 20 -10.03 7.91 15.74
CA TYR A 20 -10.43 7.66 14.37
C TYR A 20 -9.20 7.62 13.48
N GLN A 21 -9.14 6.65 12.58
CA GLN A 21 -7.99 6.45 11.70
C GLN A 21 -8.47 6.61 10.27
N LEU A 22 -8.36 7.81 9.73
CA LEU A 22 -8.83 8.10 8.37
C LEU A 22 -8.10 7.23 7.34
N GLU A 23 -6.81 6.96 7.54
CA GLU A 23 -5.95 6.17 6.68
C GLU A 23 -6.58 4.83 6.31
N ARG A 24 -6.98 4.05 7.32
CA ARG A 24 -7.60 2.72 7.17
C ARG A 24 -9.04 2.73 6.64
N ARG A 25 -9.61 3.91 6.42
CA ARG A 25 -10.97 4.08 5.88
C ARG A 25 -10.92 4.62 4.46
N ALA A 26 -9.90 5.41 4.16
CA ALA A 26 -9.65 6.00 2.86
C ALA A 26 -8.71 5.16 1.98
N ASP A 27 -8.00 4.17 2.54
CA ASP A 27 -6.98 3.37 1.83
C ASP A 27 -7.49 2.86 0.47
N LEU A 28 -8.67 2.25 0.43
CA LEU A 28 -9.24 1.72 -0.80
C LEU A 28 -9.49 2.82 -1.83
N LEU A 29 -9.92 4.00 -1.41
CA LEU A 29 -10.13 5.14 -2.31
C LEU A 29 -8.80 5.65 -2.88
N PHE A 30 -7.74 5.71 -2.06
CA PHE A 30 -6.40 6.03 -2.57
C PHE A 30 -5.95 4.99 -3.59
N SER A 31 -6.14 3.69 -3.31
CA SER A 31 -5.67 2.60 -4.17
C SER A 31 -6.18 2.66 -5.61
N LEU A 32 -7.35 3.28 -5.84
CA LEU A 32 -7.92 3.46 -7.18
C LEU A 32 -7.06 4.36 -8.09
N TYR A 33 -6.33 5.32 -7.50
CA TYR A 33 -5.60 6.35 -8.24
C TYR A 33 -4.10 6.37 -7.96
N ILE A 34 -3.61 5.53 -7.04
CA ILE A 34 -2.17 5.39 -6.76
C ILE A 34 -1.36 5.13 -8.04
N PRO A 35 -1.75 4.24 -8.97
CA PRO A 35 -0.96 4.01 -10.18
C PRO A 35 -0.78 5.28 -11.01
N GLU A 36 -1.87 5.99 -11.33
CA GLU A 36 -1.83 7.26 -12.08
C GLU A 36 -1.04 8.35 -11.33
N ALA A 37 -1.18 8.42 -10.00
CA ALA A 37 -0.42 9.38 -9.20
C ALA A 37 1.08 9.08 -9.18
N LEU A 38 1.46 7.80 -9.18
CA LEU A 38 2.85 7.37 -9.32
C LEU A 38 3.38 7.67 -10.73
N GLU A 39 2.59 7.46 -11.78
CA GLU A 39 2.98 7.78 -13.17
C GLU A 39 3.29 9.27 -13.32
N ASP A 40 2.38 10.12 -12.87
CA ASP A 40 2.55 11.58 -12.85
C ASP A 40 3.82 11.99 -12.09
N LYS A 41 4.09 11.35 -10.95
CA LYS A 41 5.20 11.70 -10.06
C LYS A 41 6.55 11.22 -10.59
N LEU A 42 6.61 10.00 -11.12
CA LEU A 42 7.84 9.33 -11.50
C LEU A 42 8.16 9.47 -12.99
N GLY A 43 7.20 9.88 -13.81
CA GLY A 43 7.36 10.05 -15.25
C GLY A 43 7.53 8.73 -16.00
N VAL A 44 7.12 7.61 -15.40
CA VAL A 44 7.16 6.27 -16.01
C VAL A 44 5.82 5.58 -15.84
N PRO A 45 5.36 4.77 -16.81
CA PRO A 45 4.12 4.01 -16.66
C PRO A 45 4.19 3.02 -15.49
N ILE A 46 3.06 2.81 -14.80
CA ILE A 46 2.92 1.97 -13.60
C ILE A 46 1.85 0.91 -13.90
N LEU A 47 2.06 -0.31 -13.43
CA LEU A 47 1.04 -1.35 -13.53
C LEU A 47 -0.21 -0.93 -12.75
N PRO A 48 -1.42 -1.15 -13.30
CA PRO A 48 -2.67 -0.85 -12.59
C PRO A 48 -2.82 -1.66 -11.28
N ALA A 49 -2.24 -2.86 -11.24
CA ALA A 49 -2.30 -3.74 -10.07
C ALA A 49 -1.29 -3.30 -9.00
N LEU A 50 -1.76 -3.25 -7.76
CA LEU A 50 -0.98 -2.96 -6.56
C LEU A 50 -1.08 -4.13 -5.59
N VAL A 51 -0.05 -4.33 -4.77
CA VAL A 51 -0.08 -5.25 -3.63
C VAL A 51 -0.30 -4.43 -2.36
N PRO A 52 -1.52 -4.44 -1.78
CA PRO A 52 -1.79 -3.73 -0.54
C PRO A 52 -1.19 -4.49 0.66
N GLU A 53 -0.81 -3.75 1.69
CA GLU A 53 -0.25 -4.26 2.95
C GLU A 53 0.91 -5.25 2.73
N PHE A 54 1.83 -4.93 1.81
CA PHE A 54 2.94 -5.80 1.43
C PHE A 54 3.77 -6.21 2.66
N PRO A 55 3.87 -7.51 3.00
CA PRO A 55 4.51 -7.95 4.22
C PRO A 55 6.04 -8.01 4.06
N VAL A 56 6.74 -7.39 5.01
CA VAL A 56 8.20 -7.43 5.13
C VAL A 56 8.56 -8.24 6.36
N ARG A 57 9.13 -9.44 6.16
CA ARG A 57 9.57 -10.30 7.27
C ARG A 57 10.66 -9.60 8.09
N ILE A 58 10.47 -9.52 9.40
CA ILE A 58 11.43 -8.88 10.32
C ILE A 58 12.81 -9.52 10.21
N GLY A 59 12.90 -10.86 10.22
CA GLY A 59 14.17 -11.56 10.08
C GLY A 59 14.85 -11.41 8.70
N ALA A 60 14.16 -10.88 7.69
CA ALA A 60 14.77 -10.56 6.40
C ALA A 60 15.53 -9.22 6.42
N ILE A 61 14.99 -8.22 7.14
CA ILE A 61 15.57 -6.88 7.24
C ILE A 61 16.47 -6.69 8.48
N TYR A 62 16.27 -7.52 9.51
CA TYR A 62 17.10 -7.56 10.72
C TYR A 62 17.56 -9.00 10.96
N PRO A 63 18.68 -9.44 10.32
CA PRO A 63 19.12 -10.83 10.34
C PRO A 63 19.39 -11.40 11.74
N ASP A 64 19.77 -10.51 12.69
CA ASP A 64 20.03 -10.89 14.08
C ASP A 64 18.74 -11.19 14.87
N ILE A 65 17.56 -10.91 14.29
CA ILE A 65 16.25 -11.15 14.89
C ILE A 65 15.61 -12.38 14.23
N ILE A 66 15.56 -13.48 14.99
CA ILE A 66 14.84 -14.69 14.58
C ILE A 66 13.33 -14.45 14.76
N SER A 67 12.65 -14.01 13.69
CA SER A 67 11.21 -13.77 13.73
C SER A 67 10.55 -13.88 12.35
N ASP A 68 9.40 -14.57 12.32
CA ASP A 68 8.47 -14.62 11.19
C ASP A 68 7.38 -13.54 11.24
N LYS A 69 7.46 -12.63 12.22
CA LYS A 69 6.60 -11.45 12.25
C LYS A 69 6.96 -10.53 11.08
N SER A 70 6.00 -9.72 10.64
CA SER A 70 6.18 -8.78 9.55
C SER A 70 5.82 -7.36 9.94
N TYR A 71 6.52 -6.40 9.33
CA TYR A 71 6.01 -5.06 9.10
C TYR A 71 5.22 -5.04 7.80
N LYS A 72 4.40 -4.01 7.60
CA LYS A 72 3.62 -3.82 6.38
C LYS A 72 4.05 -2.52 5.73
N ILE A 73 4.22 -2.56 4.41
CA ILE A 73 4.26 -1.38 3.54
C ILE A 73 2.85 -1.24 2.98
N ASP A 74 2.27 -0.04 2.99
CA ASP A 74 0.86 0.13 2.62
C ASP A 74 0.57 -0.35 1.20
N TYR A 75 1.45 -0.05 0.24
CA TYR A 75 1.39 -0.65 -1.09
C TYR A 75 2.77 -0.94 -1.69
N LEU A 76 2.82 -1.99 -2.51
CA LEU A 76 3.87 -2.21 -3.49
C LEU A 76 3.26 -2.06 -4.89
N GLY A 77 3.83 -1.18 -5.69
CA GLY A 77 3.59 -1.04 -7.13
C GLY A 77 4.83 -1.40 -7.95
N LEU A 78 4.65 -1.52 -9.26
CA LEU A 78 5.71 -1.77 -10.23
C LEU A 78 5.53 -0.87 -11.44
N SER A 79 6.64 -0.37 -11.98
CA SER A 79 6.64 0.18 -13.34
C SER A 79 6.10 -0.84 -14.35
N ALA A 80 5.46 -0.40 -15.43
CA ALA A 80 4.94 -1.30 -16.47
C ALA A 80 6.02 -2.20 -17.11
N SER A 81 7.29 -1.75 -17.13
CA SER A 81 8.44 -2.55 -17.56
C SER A 81 8.86 -3.64 -16.56
N ARG A 82 8.28 -3.64 -15.35
CA ARG A 82 8.62 -4.51 -14.21
C ARG A 82 10.06 -4.38 -13.68
N GLU A 83 10.76 -3.30 -14.02
CA GLU A 83 12.14 -3.07 -13.57
C GLU A 83 12.23 -2.23 -12.30
N GLN A 84 11.24 -1.38 -12.02
CA GLN A 84 11.26 -0.45 -10.89
C GLN A 84 10.12 -0.76 -9.92
N PRO A 85 10.42 -1.39 -8.79
CA PRO A 85 9.49 -1.50 -7.66
C PRO A 85 9.30 -0.14 -6.99
N VAL A 86 8.09 0.11 -6.50
CA VAL A 86 7.74 1.33 -5.78
C VAL A 86 6.99 0.96 -4.50
N PHE A 87 7.57 1.29 -3.36
CA PHE A 87 6.90 1.25 -2.06
C PHE A 87 6.14 2.54 -1.86
N VAL A 88 4.86 2.42 -1.53
CA VAL A 88 4.00 3.55 -1.20
C VAL A 88 3.62 3.46 0.26
N GLU A 89 3.88 4.55 1.00
CA GLU A 89 3.44 4.72 2.38
C GLU A 89 2.39 5.83 2.42
N LEU A 90 1.19 5.52 2.90
CA LEU A 90 0.08 6.46 3.04
C LEU A 90 0.14 7.07 4.45
N LYS A 91 -0.04 8.38 4.54
CA LYS A 91 -0.19 9.11 5.80
C LYS A 91 -1.33 10.07 5.64
N THR A 92 -2.45 9.88 6.35
CA THR A 92 -3.61 10.79 6.19
C THR A 92 -3.70 11.91 7.22
N GLU A 93 -2.89 11.82 8.28
CA GLU A 93 -2.92 12.74 9.41
C GLU A 93 -1.55 13.42 9.58
N GLY A 94 -1.58 14.72 9.89
CA GLY A 94 -0.48 15.67 9.68
C GLY A 94 0.73 15.59 10.63
N LEU A 95 1.11 14.42 11.13
CA LEU A 95 2.39 14.32 11.84
C LEU A 95 3.52 14.13 10.83
N SER A 96 4.26 15.23 10.63
CA SER A 96 5.51 15.30 9.88
C SER A 96 6.41 14.08 10.10
N ARG A 97 6.99 13.59 9.00
CA ARG A 97 7.91 12.44 8.94
C ARG A 97 8.97 12.52 10.04
N ARG A 98 8.86 11.67 11.06
CA ARG A 98 9.97 11.43 11.99
C ARG A 98 10.88 10.38 11.38
N ALA A 99 12.10 10.75 10.99
CA ALA A 99 13.08 9.89 10.33
C ALA A 99 13.33 8.52 11.02
N SER A 100 13.02 8.41 12.32
CA SER A 100 13.13 7.16 13.09
C SER A 100 12.03 6.13 12.81
N GLN A 101 10.89 6.54 12.22
CA GLN A 101 9.71 5.70 11.98
C GLN A 101 9.86 4.84 10.71
N ASP A 102 10.59 5.33 9.71
CA ASP A 102 10.70 4.67 8.40
C ASP A 102 11.89 3.70 8.31
N ARG A 103 12.47 3.32 9.46
CA ARG A 103 13.66 2.45 9.50
C ARG A 103 13.43 1.12 8.79
N TYR A 104 12.24 0.53 8.91
CA TYR A 104 11.92 -0.72 8.21
C TYR A 104 11.75 -0.52 6.70
N LEU A 105 11.20 0.62 6.24
CA LEU A 105 11.08 0.94 4.81
C LEU A 105 12.46 1.07 4.17
N ILE A 106 13.35 1.81 4.81
CA ILE A 106 14.74 1.97 4.36
C ILE A 106 15.47 0.62 4.40
N ALA A 107 15.25 -0.19 5.43
CA ALA A 107 15.85 -1.52 5.51
C ALA A 107 15.30 -2.46 4.41
N ALA A 108 14.00 -2.42 4.14
CA ALA A 108 13.35 -3.17 3.06
C ALA A 108 13.91 -2.77 1.69
N GLN A 109 14.03 -1.46 1.42
CA GLN A 109 14.65 -0.95 0.20
C GLN A 109 16.07 -1.50 0.02
N ARG A 110 16.88 -1.50 1.08
CA ARG A 110 18.29 -1.93 1.02
C ARG A 110 18.49 -3.40 0.71
N ILE A 111 17.57 -4.27 1.14
CA ILE A 111 17.69 -5.72 0.88
C ILE A 111 17.18 -6.12 -0.51
N GLY A 112 16.44 -5.24 -1.19
CA GLY A 112 15.92 -5.44 -2.53
C GLY A 112 14.77 -6.45 -2.63
N MET A 113 14.15 -6.54 -3.80
CA MET A 113 12.94 -7.36 -3.99
C MET A 113 13.17 -8.86 -3.84
N SER A 114 14.30 -9.40 -4.32
CA SER A 114 14.61 -10.82 -4.21
C SER A 114 14.48 -11.33 -2.76
N ARG A 115 15.20 -10.69 -1.83
CA ARG A 115 15.16 -11.04 -0.41
C ARG A 115 13.81 -10.79 0.25
N LEU A 116 13.07 -9.78 -0.22
CA LEU A 116 11.73 -9.50 0.29
C LEU A 116 10.75 -10.61 -0.10
N ILE A 117 10.76 -11.05 -1.36
CA ILE A 117 9.92 -12.16 -1.83
C ILE A 117 10.30 -13.46 -1.11
N ASP A 118 11.59 -13.74 -0.92
CA ASP A 118 12.03 -14.88 -0.10
C ASP A 118 11.47 -14.80 1.33
N GLY A 119 11.47 -13.60 1.93
CA GLY A 119 10.85 -13.33 3.22
C GLY A 119 9.35 -13.63 3.25
N VAL A 120 8.61 -13.26 2.19
CA VAL A 120 7.18 -13.60 2.05
C VAL A 120 6.99 -15.11 1.97
N LEU A 121 7.84 -15.82 1.22
CA LEU A 121 7.78 -17.28 1.10
C LEU A 121 8.08 -17.98 2.44
N GLU A 122 9.00 -17.44 3.25
CA GLU A 122 9.22 -17.94 4.61
C GLU A 122 7.99 -17.73 5.51
N ILE A 123 7.36 -16.55 5.46
CA ILE A 123 6.12 -16.31 6.20
C ILE A 123 5.03 -17.28 5.74
N PHE A 124 4.89 -17.47 4.42
CA PHE A 124 3.96 -18.46 3.85
C PHE A 124 4.24 -19.84 4.45
N ARG A 125 5.50 -20.29 4.54
CA ARG A 125 5.87 -21.60 5.09
C ARG A 125 5.52 -21.76 6.57
N ALA A 126 5.69 -20.71 7.38
CA ALA A 126 5.46 -20.74 8.82
C ALA A 126 4.00 -20.50 9.26
N THR A 127 3.21 -19.77 8.48
CA THR A 127 1.87 -19.33 8.88
C THR A 127 0.81 -20.44 8.83
N GLN A 128 -0.19 -20.35 9.72
CA GLN A 128 -1.42 -21.14 9.64
C GLN A 128 -2.43 -20.54 8.65
N ALA A 129 -2.30 -19.26 8.30
CA ALA A 129 -3.19 -18.56 7.37
C ALA A 129 -2.80 -18.79 5.89
N LYS A 130 -2.48 -20.05 5.53
CA LYS A 130 -1.92 -20.43 4.21
C LYS A 130 -2.70 -19.89 3.03
N ARG A 131 -4.02 -20.06 3.02
CA ARG A 131 -4.88 -19.59 1.91
C ARG A 131 -4.86 -18.07 1.74
N LYS A 132 -4.75 -17.30 2.83
CA LYS A 132 -4.61 -15.83 2.75
C LYS A 132 -3.27 -15.43 2.14
N TYR A 133 -2.19 -16.06 2.57
CA TYR A 133 -0.88 -15.80 1.97
C TYR A 133 -0.77 -16.33 0.54
N PHE A 134 -1.48 -17.40 0.19
CA PHE A 134 -1.54 -17.87 -1.19
C PHE A 134 -2.25 -16.87 -2.11
N ALA A 135 -3.32 -16.20 -1.64
CA ALA A 135 -3.92 -15.09 -2.38
C ALA A 135 -2.91 -13.94 -2.63
N LEU A 136 -2.06 -13.64 -1.64
CA LEU A 136 -0.93 -12.72 -1.85
C LEU A 136 0.07 -13.25 -2.89
N LEU A 137 0.44 -14.53 -2.84
CA LEU A 137 1.35 -15.12 -3.84
C LEU A 137 0.76 -15.03 -5.25
N LEU A 138 -0.55 -15.27 -5.42
CA LEU A 138 -1.23 -15.11 -6.71
C LEU A 138 -1.15 -13.67 -7.22
N LEU A 139 -1.34 -12.68 -6.35
CA LEU A 139 -1.18 -11.27 -6.70
C LEU A 139 0.26 -10.93 -7.08
N LEU A 140 1.25 -11.46 -6.36
CA LEU A 140 2.67 -11.30 -6.69
C LEU A 140 3.03 -11.96 -8.03
N GLN A 141 2.40 -13.10 -8.36
CA GLN A 141 2.55 -13.75 -9.66
C GLN A 141 1.95 -12.90 -10.78
N ASP A 142 0.75 -12.36 -10.59
CA ASP A 142 0.03 -11.54 -11.58
C ASP A 142 0.84 -10.31 -12.00
N ILE A 143 1.51 -9.66 -11.04
CA ILE A 143 2.39 -8.52 -11.33
C ILE A 143 3.79 -8.92 -11.81
N GLY A 144 4.09 -10.23 -11.84
CA GLY A 144 5.32 -10.79 -12.42
C GLY A 144 6.53 -10.85 -11.49
N LEU A 145 6.33 -10.95 -10.17
CA LEU A 145 7.43 -11.04 -9.19
C LEU A 145 7.86 -12.48 -8.88
N LEU A 146 6.99 -13.45 -9.13
CA LEU A 146 7.26 -14.87 -8.89
C LEU A 146 6.42 -15.75 -9.81
N GLU A 147 6.77 -17.03 -9.88
CA GLU A 147 6.01 -18.07 -10.57
C GLU A 147 5.70 -19.20 -9.57
N ILE A 148 4.42 -19.50 -9.42
CA ILE A 148 3.88 -20.54 -8.55
C ILE A 148 3.86 -21.86 -9.33
N PRO A 149 4.46 -22.94 -8.79
CA PRO A 149 4.40 -24.26 -9.45
C PRO A 149 2.98 -24.82 -9.41
N GLU A 150 2.62 -25.59 -10.44
CA GLU A 150 1.30 -26.24 -10.56
C GLU A 150 0.95 -27.06 -9.32
N GLU A 151 1.90 -27.85 -8.81
CA GLU A 151 1.74 -28.64 -7.58
C GLU A 151 1.25 -27.80 -6.38
N LEU A 152 1.82 -26.61 -6.17
CA LEU A 152 1.37 -25.75 -5.07
C LEU A 152 -0.06 -25.25 -5.31
N SER A 153 -0.40 -24.90 -6.56
CA SER A 153 -1.74 -24.46 -6.91
C SER A 153 -2.79 -25.55 -6.68
N GLU A 154 -2.48 -26.79 -7.05
CA GLU A 154 -3.34 -27.96 -6.80
C GLU A 154 -3.56 -28.20 -5.31
N ILE A 155 -2.50 -28.18 -4.50
CA ILE A 155 -2.60 -28.35 -3.04
C ILE A 155 -3.49 -27.25 -2.43
N MET A 156 -3.32 -26.01 -2.88
CA MET A 156 -4.05 -24.87 -2.33
C MET A 156 -5.54 -24.85 -2.71
N ALA A 157 -5.90 -25.48 -3.83
CA ALA A 157 -7.28 -25.72 -4.25
C ALA A 157 -7.93 -26.92 -3.52
N GLY A 158 -7.12 -27.84 -2.99
CA GLY A 158 -7.59 -29.02 -2.27
C GLY A 158 -8.15 -28.77 -0.87
N GLU A 159 -8.77 -29.81 -0.31
CA GLU A 159 -9.30 -29.80 1.06
C GLU A 159 -8.18 -29.78 2.11
N THR A 160 -7.13 -30.58 1.88
CA THR A 160 -5.94 -30.66 2.71
C THR A 160 -4.83 -29.77 2.17
N LEU A 161 -4.11 -29.11 3.08
CA LEU A 161 -2.95 -28.27 2.76
C LEU A 161 -1.62 -28.96 3.08
N GLN A 162 -1.64 -30.27 3.32
CA GLN A 162 -0.45 -31.06 3.56
C GLN A 162 0.48 -30.95 2.35
N GLY A 163 1.77 -30.72 2.61
CA GLY A 163 2.77 -30.55 1.55
C GLY A 163 2.91 -29.13 1.02
N ALA A 164 1.98 -28.20 1.30
CA ALA A 164 2.04 -26.82 0.77
C ALA A 164 3.36 -26.10 1.09
N SER A 165 3.86 -26.24 2.33
CA SER A 165 5.17 -25.67 2.70
C SER A 165 6.32 -26.28 1.88
N CYS A 166 6.23 -27.57 1.53
CA CYS A 166 7.25 -28.24 0.72
C CYS A 166 7.18 -27.76 -0.74
N ALA A 167 6.01 -27.82 -1.35
CA ALA A 167 5.78 -27.37 -2.72
C ALA A 167 6.17 -25.90 -2.93
N SER A 168 5.98 -25.03 -1.92
CA SER A 168 6.39 -23.62 -1.99
C SER A 168 7.89 -23.37 -2.15
N ARG A 169 8.74 -24.39 -1.92
CA ARG A 169 10.18 -24.27 -2.17
C ARG A 169 10.53 -24.27 -3.66
N SER A 170 9.61 -24.71 -4.51
CA SER A 170 9.75 -24.71 -5.97
C SER A 170 9.21 -23.42 -6.63
N VAL A 171 8.75 -22.45 -5.83
CA VAL A 171 8.37 -21.12 -6.33
C VAL A 171 9.61 -20.44 -6.90
N ARG A 172 9.52 -19.93 -8.14
CA ARG A 172 10.62 -19.20 -8.78
C ARG A 172 10.44 -17.70 -8.52
N VAL A 173 11.47 -17.05 -7.99
CA VAL A 173 11.48 -15.60 -7.80
C VAL A 173 11.99 -14.93 -9.08
N LEU A 174 11.25 -13.95 -9.60
CA LEU A 174 11.48 -13.32 -10.91
C LEU A 174 11.94 -11.86 -10.78
N THR A 175 12.85 -11.58 -9.84
CA THR A 175 13.28 -10.21 -9.51
C THR A 175 14.65 -9.83 -10.09
N ASP A 176 15.22 -10.68 -10.94
CA ASP A 176 16.54 -10.46 -11.53
C ASP A 176 16.52 -9.21 -12.42
N GLY A 177 17.53 -8.35 -12.26
CA GLY A 177 17.64 -7.09 -13.01
C GLY A 177 16.75 -5.96 -12.49
N MET A 178 15.91 -6.18 -11.47
CA MET A 178 15.14 -5.11 -10.86
C MET A 178 16.02 -4.10 -10.13
N ARG A 179 15.65 -2.82 -10.21
CA ARG A 179 16.26 -1.73 -9.45
C ARG A 179 15.87 -1.84 -7.98
N MET A 180 16.61 -1.13 -7.13
CA MET A 180 16.21 -0.96 -5.73
C MET A 180 14.82 -0.29 -5.66
N PRO A 181 13.93 -0.74 -4.75
CA PRO A 181 12.62 -0.14 -4.61
C PRO A 181 12.71 1.37 -4.37
N GLN A 182 11.93 2.16 -5.08
CA GLN A 182 11.75 3.58 -4.77
C GLN A 182 10.71 3.72 -3.66
N ILE A 183 10.87 4.69 -2.76
CA ILE A 183 9.90 4.97 -1.70
C ILE A 183 9.17 6.25 -2.08
N VAL A 184 7.84 6.19 -2.07
CA VAL A 184 6.95 7.32 -2.28
C VAL A 184 5.99 7.43 -1.12
N TYR A 185 5.80 8.64 -0.62
CA TYR A 185 4.85 8.94 0.45
C TYR A 185 3.64 9.67 -0.13
N ILE A 186 2.44 9.31 0.30
CA ILE A 186 1.22 10.06 0.02
C ILE A 186 0.76 10.69 1.33
N GLN A 187 0.78 12.02 1.41
CA GLN A 187 0.54 12.75 2.66
C GLN A 187 -0.09 14.12 2.47
N PRO A 188 -0.66 14.78 3.51
CA PRO A 188 -1.41 16.03 3.33
C PRO A 188 -0.57 17.16 2.73
N GLN A 189 0.68 17.25 3.15
CA GLN A 189 1.60 18.34 2.79
C GLN A 189 3.00 17.79 2.49
N GLY A 190 3.74 18.50 1.64
CA GLY A 190 5.13 18.18 1.30
C GLY A 190 5.43 18.48 -0.16
N GLU A 191 6.66 18.91 -0.42
CA GLU A 191 7.17 19.28 -1.74
C GLU A 191 8.37 18.44 -2.17
N GLN A 192 8.76 17.47 -1.33
CA GLN A 192 9.91 16.62 -1.59
C GLN A 192 9.69 15.73 -2.84
N SER A 193 10.80 15.32 -3.46
CA SER A 193 10.77 14.47 -4.66
C SER A 193 10.15 13.09 -4.41
N ASP A 194 10.14 12.61 -3.17
CA ASP A 194 9.55 11.34 -2.73
C ASP A 194 8.11 11.50 -2.19
N VAL A 195 7.51 12.69 -2.27
CA VAL A 195 6.18 12.97 -1.72
C VAL A 195 5.17 13.33 -2.80
N ILE A 196 4.01 12.68 -2.76
CA ILE A 196 2.79 13.11 -3.45
C ILE A 196 1.87 13.73 -2.40
N SER A 197 1.76 15.05 -2.41
CA SER A 197 0.84 15.76 -1.51
C SER A 197 -0.63 15.47 -1.87
N PHE A 198 -1.55 15.65 -0.93
CA PHE A 198 -2.99 15.54 -1.21
C PHE A 198 -3.47 16.53 -2.26
N ARG A 199 -2.85 17.72 -2.36
CA ARG A 199 -3.14 18.66 -3.45
C ARG A 199 -2.77 18.06 -4.80
N GLN A 200 -1.56 17.50 -4.94
CA GLN A 200 -1.12 16.82 -6.16
C GLN A 200 -2.00 15.60 -6.48
N PHE A 201 -2.28 14.76 -5.49
CA PHE A 201 -3.14 13.59 -5.65
C PHE A 201 -4.55 14.00 -6.10
N SER A 202 -5.10 15.09 -5.56
CA SER A 202 -6.42 15.59 -5.96
C SER A 202 -6.48 16.01 -7.44
N THR A 203 -5.38 16.49 -8.01
CA THR A 203 -5.30 16.83 -9.44
C THR A 203 -5.46 15.59 -10.32
N VAL A 204 -4.93 14.44 -9.88
CA VAL A 204 -5.10 13.14 -10.56
C VAL A 204 -6.56 12.69 -10.46
N VAL A 205 -7.08 12.61 -9.23
CA VAL A 205 -8.45 12.16 -8.96
C VAL A 205 -9.48 12.99 -9.73
N ARG A 206 -9.30 14.31 -9.80
CA ARG A 206 -10.25 15.23 -10.47
C ARG A 206 -10.37 15.00 -11.98
N ARG A 207 -9.43 14.29 -12.61
CA ARG A 207 -9.51 13.92 -14.05
C ARG A 207 -10.69 13.00 -14.33
N HIS A 208 -11.14 12.25 -13.33
CA HIS A 208 -12.23 11.29 -13.44
C HIS A 208 -13.57 11.97 -13.16
N PRO A 209 -14.51 12.01 -14.13
CA PRO A 209 -15.74 12.82 -14.02
C PRO A 209 -16.81 12.20 -13.12
N ASP A 210 -16.63 10.97 -12.65
CA ASP A 210 -17.60 10.30 -11.81
C ASP A 210 -17.73 10.96 -10.43
N GLN A 211 -18.89 10.75 -9.81
CA GLN A 211 -19.24 11.42 -8.57
C GLN A 211 -18.33 11.05 -7.40
N VAL A 212 -17.84 9.81 -7.34
CA VAL A 212 -16.96 9.35 -6.26
C VAL A 212 -15.63 10.07 -6.35
N SER A 213 -15.04 10.11 -7.54
CA SER A 213 -13.78 10.83 -7.82
C SER A 213 -13.90 12.32 -7.50
N GLN A 214 -14.94 12.99 -7.99
CA GLN A 214 -15.12 14.43 -7.73
C GLN A 214 -15.27 14.72 -6.23
N ARG A 215 -16.04 13.91 -5.50
CA ARG A 215 -16.22 14.10 -4.05
C ARG A 215 -14.96 13.77 -3.27
N PHE A 216 -14.19 12.76 -3.69
CA PHE A 216 -12.91 12.42 -3.09
C PHE A 216 -11.86 13.52 -3.30
N SER A 217 -11.78 14.07 -4.52
CA SER A 217 -10.92 15.21 -4.83
C SER A 217 -11.21 16.42 -3.92
N GLN A 218 -12.48 16.68 -3.62
CA GLN A 218 -12.87 17.75 -2.70
C GLN A 218 -12.39 17.47 -1.27
N SER A 219 -12.62 16.26 -0.76
CA SER A 219 -12.11 15.84 0.56
C SER A 219 -10.59 15.97 0.65
N LEU A 220 -9.84 15.55 -0.37
CA LEU A 220 -8.38 15.67 -0.39
C LEU A 220 -7.92 17.13 -0.26
N GLN A 221 -8.59 18.08 -0.92
CA GLN A 221 -8.27 19.51 -0.82
C GLN A 221 -8.53 20.05 0.60
N GLU A 222 -9.62 19.63 1.22
CA GLU A 222 -9.94 19.95 2.60
C GLU A 222 -8.90 19.37 3.56
N TRP A 223 -8.59 18.10 3.41
CA TRP A 223 -7.63 17.35 4.22
C TRP A 223 -6.19 17.87 4.11
N ALA A 224 -5.83 18.45 2.95
CA ALA A 224 -4.54 19.11 2.75
C ALA A 224 -4.44 20.45 3.48
N SER A 225 -5.59 21.12 3.68
CA SER A 225 -5.66 22.47 4.23
C SER A 225 -5.92 22.48 5.74
N ILE A 226 -6.61 21.46 6.25
CA ILE A 226 -7.08 21.41 7.64
C ILE A 226 -6.50 20.19 8.34
N GLN A 227 -5.72 20.47 9.38
CA GLN A 227 -5.11 19.41 10.17
C GLN A 227 -6.20 18.64 10.94
N ALA A 228 -6.09 17.31 10.96
CA ALA A 228 -6.93 16.47 11.80
C ALA A 228 -6.80 16.93 13.27
N GLY A 229 -7.93 17.06 13.97
CA GLY A 229 -7.98 17.56 15.34
C GLY A 229 -7.93 19.08 15.55
N ASP A 230 -7.85 19.90 14.47
CA ASP A 230 -7.75 21.36 14.60
C ASP A 230 -9.07 22.06 15.04
N GLY A 231 -10.15 21.31 15.24
CA GLY A 231 -11.41 21.77 15.87
C GLY A 231 -12.23 22.83 15.12
N THR A 232 -11.64 23.52 14.15
CA THR A 232 -12.18 24.70 13.44
C THR A 232 -13.38 24.41 12.51
N LEU A 233 -13.68 23.14 12.21
CA LEU A 233 -14.76 22.75 11.29
C LEU A 233 -16.03 22.21 11.94
N ILE A 234 -16.01 21.86 13.23
CA ILE A 234 -17.20 21.26 13.87
C ILE A 234 -18.35 22.28 13.93
N GLU A 235 -18.04 23.58 13.98
CA GLU A 235 -19.04 24.64 14.12
C GLU A 235 -19.83 24.95 12.84
N SER A 236 -19.32 24.63 11.63
CA SER A 236 -19.97 25.04 10.36
C SER A 236 -20.86 23.98 9.71
N ARG A 237 -20.78 22.71 10.14
CA ARG A 237 -21.56 21.59 9.55
C ARG A 237 -22.69 21.06 10.44
N THR A 238 -22.85 21.58 11.65
CA THR A 238 -23.92 21.20 12.59
C THR A 238 -25.03 22.24 12.74
N SER A 239 -25.03 23.32 11.96
CA SER A 239 -26.19 24.21 11.88
C SER A 239 -27.25 23.60 10.94
N PRO A 240 -28.50 23.43 11.40
CA PRO A 240 -29.57 22.78 10.64
C PRO A 240 -29.97 23.53 9.37
#